data_AF-A0AAV5L1P0-F1
#
_entry.id   AF-A0AAV5L1P0-F1
#
_cell.length_a   1.000
_cell.length_b   1.000
_cell.length_c   1.000
_cell.angle_alpha   90.00
_cell.angle_beta   90.00
_cell.angle_gamma   90.00
#
_symmetry.space_group_name_H-M   'P 1'
#
loop_
_entity.id
_entity.type
_entity.pdbx_description
1 polymer ?
#
loop_
_entity_poly.entity_id
_entity_poly.type
_entity_poly.pdbx_seq_one_letter_code
_entity_poly.pdbx_strand_id
1 'polypeptide(L)'
;MPSIANPPYLMEAIAKNCKNFFELKVMGTINFYFAFALVMCLPKLKVLSLRCTMLKRDALIIILDGLQSLEVLNTSHCLLIEVQPPPFSRRIIKELDETILEKASCLLEFKICIKDSCIMYQRTKADEGLLGWYRYEEGLWKADGMSSLAL
;
A
#
# COMPACT_ATOMS: atom_id res chain seq x y z
N MET A 1 10.24 -12.93 8.03
CA MET A 1 9.10 -12.02 8.24
C MET A 1 8.03 -12.38 7.23
N PRO A 2 6.76 -12.57 7.61
CA PRO A 2 5.72 -12.82 6.61
C PRO A 2 5.66 -11.62 5.65
N SER A 3 5.91 -11.92 4.39
CA SER A 3 5.86 -10.98 3.28
C SER A 3 5.34 -11.74 2.08
N ILE A 4 4.79 -11.02 1.10
CA ILE A 4 4.42 -11.60 -0.18
C ILE A 4 5.72 -11.80 -0.95
N ALA A 5 6.36 -12.95 -0.74
CA ALA A 5 7.67 -13.27 -1.30
C ALA A 5 7.66 -13.31 -2.85
N ASN A 6 6.53 -13.71 -3.43
CA ASN A 6 6.31 -13.73 -4.87
C ASN A 6 4.95 -13.08 -5.20
N PRO A 7 4.91 -11.74 -5.36
CA PRO A 7 3.68 -11.04 -5.71
C PRO A 7 3.02 -11.54 -7.00
N PRO A 8 3.74 -11.76 -8.13
CA PRO A 8 3.15 -12.32 -9.34
C PRO A 8 2.36 -13.61 -9.08
N TYR A 9 2.97 -14.59 -8.41
CA TYR A 9 2.31 -15.86 -8.13
C TYR A 9 1.01 -15.70 -7.32
N LEU A 10 1.05 -14.88 -6.26
CA LEU A 10 -0.13 -14.65 -5.43
C LEU A 10 -1.24 -13.95 -6.23
N MET A 11 -0.91 -12.89 -6.98
CA MET A 11 -1.89 -12.12 -7.72
C MET A 11 -2.49 -12.93 -8.88
N GLU A 12 -1.69 -13.73 -9.58
CA GLU A 12 -2.17 -14.67 -10.60
C GLU A 12 -3.10 -15.73 -10.01
N ALA A 13 -2.74 -16.28 -8.85
CA ALA A 13 -3.58 -17.26 -8.17
C ALA A 13 -4.94 -16.64 -7.76
N ILE A 14 -4.95 -15.41 -7.25
CA ILE A 14 -6.20 -14.69 -6.95
C ILE A 14 -7.00 -14.47 -8.24
N ALA A 15 -6.37 -13.92 -9.28
CA ALA A 15 -7.03 -13.62 -10.55
C ALA A 15 -7.67 -14.87 -11.19
N LYS A 16 -6.98 -16.02 -11.10
CA LYS A 16 -7.44 -17.29 -11.65
C LYS A 16 -8.62 -17.88 -10.88
N ASN A 17 -8.65 -17.71 -9.56
CA ASN A 17 -9.60 -18.43 -8.69
C ASN A 17 -10.75 -17.56 -8.16
N CYS A 18 -10.58 -16.24 -8.10
CA CYS A 18 -11.52 -15.32 -7.46
C CYS A 18 -12.16 -14.37 -8.50
N LYS A 19 -13.23 -14.80 -9.16
CA LYS A 19 -13.89 -14.05 -10.24
C LYS A 19 -14.53 -12.71 -9.80
N ASN A 20 -14.87 -12.58 -8.53
CA ASN A 20 -15.52 -11.41 -7.93
C ASN A 20 -14.59 -10.72 -6.91
N PHE A 21 -13.31 -10.65 -7.23
CA PHE A 21 -12.30 -10.07 -6.35
C PHE A 21 -12.14 -8.56 -6.62
N PHE A 22 -12.64 -7.73 -5.69
CA PHE A 22 -12.66 -6.28 -5.86
C PHE A 22 -11.97 -5.51 -4.73
N GLU A 23 -11.68 -6.17 -3.61
CA GLU A 23 -11.13 -5.51 -2.43
C GLU A 23 -9.92 -6.27 -1.91
N LEU A 24 -8.84 -5.54 -1.64
CA LEU A 24 -7.59 -6.13 -1.17
C LEU A 24 -6.99 -5.27 -0.06
N LYS A 25 -6.65 -5.92 1.05
CA LYS A 25 -5.86 -5.35 2.12
C LYS A 25 -4.50 -6.04 2.18
N VAL A 26 -3.42 -5.25 2.20
CA VAL A 26 -2.05 -5.75 2.31
C VAL A 26 -1.31 -4.97 3.38
N MET A 27 -0.65 -5.72 4.27
CA MET A 27 0.38 -5.23 5.19
C MET A 27 1.68 -5.93 4.82
N GLY A 28 2.73 -5.18 4.51
CA GLY A 28 4.00 -5.72 3.99
C GLY A 28 4.56 -4.88 2.85
N THR A 29 5.85 -5.01 2.57
CA THR A 29 6.61 -4.10 1.69
C THR A 29 6.00 -3.94 0.30
N ILE A 30 5.72 -2.70 -0.10
CA ILE A 30 5.16 -2.38 -1.41
C ILE A 30 6.24 -1.77 -2.30
N ASN A 31 6.72 -2.58 -3.24
CA ASN A 31 7.76 -2.21 -4.20
C ASN A 31 7.21 -2.25 -5.64
N PHE A 32 8.08 -1.92 -6.60
CA PHE A 32 7.77 -1.96 -8.02
C PHE A 32 7.18 -3.31 -8.47
N TYR A 33 7.78 -4.43 -8.06
CA TYR A 33 7.31 -5.78 -8.46
C TYR A 33 5.91 -6.09 -7.95
N PHE A 34 5.60 -5.69 -6.71
CA PHE A 34 4.26 -5.83 -6.16
C PHE A 34 3.25 -4.99 -6.95
N ALA A 35 3.55 -3.70 -7.17
CA ALA A 35 2.66 -2.79 -7.89
C ALA A 35 2.38 -3.28 -9.32
N PHE A 36 3.42 -3.71 -10.02
CA PHE A 36 3.29 -4.25 -11.37
C PHE A 36 2.45 -5.52 -11.41
N ALA A 37 2.72 -6.48 -10.52
CA ALA A 37 1.93 -7.72 -10.43
C ALA A 37 0.45 -7.44 -10.12
N LEU A 38 0.19 -6.50 -9.21
CA LEU A 38 -1.16 -6.09 -8.83
C LEU A 38 -1.93 -5.53 -10.04
N VAL A 39 -1.34 -4.57 -10.75
CA VAL A 39 -1.95 -3.94 -11.93
C VAL A 39 -2.21 -4.97 -13.03
N MET A 40 -1.24 -5.84 -13.31
CA MET A 40 -1.35 -6.82 -14.39
C MET A 40 -2.40 -7.90 -14.13
N CYS A 41 -2.49 -8.38 -12.88
CA CYS A 41 -3.33 -9.53 -12.56
C CYS A 41 -4.71 -9.14 -12.04
N LEU A 42 -4.83 -8.01 -11.33
CA LEU A 42 -6.05 -7.57 -10.66
C LEU A 42 -6.50 -6.17 -11.14
N PRO A 43 -6.65 -5.92 -12.46
CA PRO A 43 -6.95 -4.58 -12.99
C PRO A 43 -8.36 -4.07 -12.61
N LYS A 44 -9.25 -4.95 -12.17
CA LYS A 44 -10.64 -4.61 -11.77
C LYS A 44 -10.78 -4.28 -10.29
N LEU A 45 -9.68 -4.22 -9.54
CA LEU A 45 -9.72 -3.92 -8.11
C LEU A 45 -10.34 -2.54 -7.87
N LYS A 46 -11.30 -2.46 -6.94
CA LYS A 46 -12.03 -1.24 -6.58
C LYS A 46 -11.55 -0.63 -5.28
N VAL A 47 -11.18 -1.45 -4.30
CA VAL A 47 -10.70 -1.00 -2.99
C VAL A 47 -9.33 -1.61 -2.72
N LEU A 48 -8.36 -0.76 -2.47
CA LEU A 48 -7.01 -1.17 -2.08
C LEU A 48 -6.62 -0.51 -0.75
N SER A 49 -6.32 -1.33 0.25
CA SER A 49 -5.79 -0.88 1.53
C SER A 49 -4.36 -1.36 1.71
N LEU A 50 -3.39 -0.45 1.59
CA LEU A 50 -1.99 -0.65 1.92
C LEU A 50 -1.75 0.00 3.28
N ARG A 51 -1.46 -0.78 4.32
CA ARG A 51 -1.30 -0.24 5.67
C ARG A 51 -0.01 -0.68 6.33
N CYS A 52 0.49 0.17 7.22
CA CYS A 52 1.64 -0.11 8.09
C CYS A 52 2.86 -0.63 7.32
N THR A 53 3.13 -0.06 6.13
CA THR A 53 4.17 -0.58 5.24
C THR A 53 5.06 0.51 4.67
N MET A 54 6.28 0.12 4.26
CA MET A 54 7.09 0.91 3.35
C MET A 54 6.46 0.91 1.95
N LEU A 55 6.07 2.09 1.48
CA LEU A 55 5.49 2.31 0.16
C LEU A 55 6.47 3.15 -0.68
N LYS A 56 6.99 2.59 -1.76
CA LYS A 56 7.80 3.36 -2.71
C LYS A 56 6.92 4.30 -3.52
N ARG A 57 7.35 5.55 -3.70
CA ARG A 57 6.69 6.55 -4.54
C ARG A 57 6.35 6.02 -5.94
N ASP A 58 7.32 5.42 -6.61
CA ASP A 58 7.12 4.89 -7.96
C ASP A 58 6.10 3.74 -7.99
N ALA A 59 6.07 2.92 -6.94
CA ALA A 59 5.07 1.85 -6.82
C ALA A 59 3.66 2.42 -6.65
N LEU A 60 3.51 3.50 -5.88
CA LEU A 60 2.23 4.20 -5.74
C LEU A 60 1.77 4.81 -7.07
N ILE A 61 2.68 5.43 -7.84
CA ILE A 61 2.36 5.97 -9.16
C ILE A 61 1.90 4.86 -10.12
N ILE A 62 2.60 3.72 -10.15
CA ILE A 62 2.21 2.56 -10.97
C ILE A 62 0.81 2.06 -10.61
N ILE A 63 0.48 1.99 -9.32
CA ILE A 63 -0.85 1.58 -8.85
C ILE A 63 -1.92 2.56 -9.34
N LEU A 64 -1.69 3.86 -9.17
CA LEU A 64 -2.65 4.90 -9.57
C LEU A 64 -2.84 4.94 -11.10
N ASP A 65 -1.77 4.75 -11.88
CA ASP A 65 -1.86 4.75 -13.35
C ASP A 65 -2.48 3.47 -13.91
N GLY A 66 -2.22 2.33 -13.25
CA GLY A 66 -2.57 1.01 -13.76
C GLY A 66 -3.95 0.52 -13.34
N LEU A 67 -4.43 0.88 -12.14
CA LEU A 67 -5.73 0.43 -11.62
C LEU A 67 -6.84 1.42 -11.96
N GLN A 68 -7.26 1.44 -13.22
CA GLN A 68 -8.29 2.37 -13.71
C GLN A 68 -9.68 2.19 -13.07
N SER A 69 -9.96 1.02 -12.48
CA SER A 69 -11.21 0.75 -11.75
C SER A 69 -11.12 1.05 -10.26
N LEU A 70 -9.98 1.54 -9.77
CA LEU A 70 -9.79 1.82 -8.36
C LEU A 70 -10.66 3.00 -7.94
N GLU A 71 -11.50 2.77 -6.95
CA GLU A 71 -12.41 3.77 -6.39
C GLU A 71 -11.86 4.28 -5.06
N VAL A 72 -11.28 3.39 -4.26
CA VAL A 72 -10.77 3.73 -2.92
C VAL A 72 -9.34 3.24 -2.73
N LEU A 73 -8.47 4.15 -2.32
CA LEU A 73 -7.12 3.84 -1.90
C LEU A 73 -6.92 4.25 -0.44
N ASN A 74 -6.44 3.34 0.38
CA ASN A 74 -6.01 3.61 1.74
C ASN A 74 -4.52 3.33 1.87
N THR A 75 -3.72 4.37 2.09
CA THR A 75 -2.28 4.29 2.39
C THR A 75 -1.96 4.73 3.82
N SER A 76 -2.95 4.67 4.72
CA SER A 76 -2.77 5.10 6.10
C SER A 76 -1.68 4.30 6.82
N HIS A 77 -0.85 5.01 7.57
CA HIS A 77 0.26 4.49 8.37
C HIS A 77 1.41 3.90 7.53
N CYS A 78 1.41 4.17 6.23
CA CYS A 78 2.53 3.83 5.37
C CYS A 78 3.65 4.85 5.49
N LEU A 79 4.89 4.38 5.36
CA LEU A 79 6.06 5.21 5.17
C LEU A 79 6.28 5.39 3.67
N LEU A 80 5.85 6.53 3.13
CA LEU A 80 6.09 6.86 1.73
C LEU A 80 7.56 7.25 1.55
N ILE A 81 8.26 6.55 0.64
CA ILE A 81 9.69 6.74 0.42
C ILE A 81 10.05 6.93 -1.05
N GLU A 82 11.11 7.69 -1.27
CA GLU A 82 11.80 7.82 -2.55
C GLU A 82 13.19 7.17 -2.45
N VAL A 83 13.57 6.40 -3.47
CA VAL A 83 14.92 5.83 -3.57
C VAL A 83 15.78 6.83 -4.34
N GLN A 84 16.91 7.22 -3.77
CA GLN A 84 17.83 8.15 -4.39
C GLN A 84 19.10 7.42 -4.87
N PRO A 85 19.81 7.97 -5.87
CA PRO A 85 21.12 7.47 -6.24
C PRO A 85 22.12 7.65 -5.07
N PRO A 86 23.15 6.78 -4.98
CA PRO A 86 24.18 6.88 -3.95
C PRO A 86 24.83 8.28 -3.90
N PRO A 87 25.18 8.82 -2.71
CA PRO A 87 25.31 8.14 -1.42
C PRO A 87 24.01 8.08 -0.58
N PHE A 88 22.92 8.69 -1.02
CA PHE A 88 21.67 8.71 -0.28
C PHE A 88 20.88 7.41 -0.53
N SER A 89 20.54 6.67 0.52
CA SER A 89 19.88 5.38 0.36
C SER A 89 18.37 5.50 0.14
N ARG A 90 17.68 6.35 0.92
CA ARG A 90 16.21 6.57 0.89
C ARG A 90 15.85 7.91 1.51
N ARG A 91 14.81 8.57 0.98
CA ARG A 91 14.19 9.77 1.57
C ARG A 91 12.74 9.47 1.94
N ILE A 92 12.36 9.81 3.19
CA ILE A 92 10.95 9.76 3.60
C ILE A 92 10.25 11.00 3.05
N ILE A 93 9.14 10.78 2.35
CA ILE A 93 8.30 11.84 1.81
C ILE A 93 7.31 12.27 2.90
N LYS A 94 7.33 13.57 3.23
CA LYS A 94 6.48 14.16 4.28
C LYS A 94 5.17 14.74 3.75
N GLU A 95 5.09 15.00 2.45
CA GLU A 95 3.94 15.61 1.79
C GLU A 95 3.77 14.98 0.41
N LEU A 96 2.53 14.80 -0.04
CA LEU A 96 2.25 14.32 -1.38
C LEU A 96 2.61 15.41 -2.39
N ASP A 97 3.33 15.03 -3.44
CA ASP A 97 3.57 15.90 -4.58
C ASP A 97 2.34 15.99 -5.50
N GLU A 98 2.33 17.03 -6.34
CA GLU A 98 1.25 17.33 -7.28
C GLU A 98 0.94 16.15 -8.20
N THR A 99 1.95 15.40 -8.65
CA THR A 99 1.74 14.24 -9.53
C THR A 99 0.90 13.15 -8.85
N ILE A 100 1.15 12.85 -7.57
CA ILE A 100 0.33 11.88 -6.83
C ILE A 100 -1.08 12.42 -6.63
N LEU A 101 -1.22 13.71 -6.29
CA LEU A 101 -2.52 14.34 -6.06
C LEU A 101 -3.38 14.35 -7.33
N GLU A 102 -2.80 14.72 -8.48
CA GLU A 102 -3.47 14.69 -9.77
C GLU A 102 -3.93 13.27 -10.14
N LYS A 103 -3.05 12.27 -10.00
CA LYS A 103 -3.39 10.88 -10.30
C LYS A 103 -4.44 10.32 -9.34
N ALA A 104 -4.40 10.70 -8.07
CA ALA A 104 -5.38 10.29 -7.08
C ALA A 104 -6.72 11.03 -7.20
N SER A 105 -6.81 12.10 -8.00
CA SER A 105 -8.04 12.89 -8.14
C SER A 105 -9.22 12.14 -8.77
N CYS A 106 -8.96 11.03 -9.47
CA CYS A 106 -9.99 10.16 -10.03
C CYS A 106 -10.58 9.18 -8.99
N LEU A 107 -9.96 9.05 -7.81
CA LEU A 107 -10.45 8.18 -6.75
C LEU A 107 -11.65 8.83 -6.07
N LEU A 108 -12.64 8.02 -5.69
CA LEU A 108 -13.75 8.45 -4.83
C LEU A 108 -13.25 8.78 -3.43
N GLU A 109 -12.29 8.01 -2.92
CA GLU A 109 -11.71 8.23 -1.60
C GLU A 109 -10.21 7.88 -1.57
N PHE A 110 -9.39 8.80 -1.07
CA PHE A 110 -7.97 8.57 -0.81
C PHE A 110 -7.63 8.85 0.65
N LYS A 111 -7.44 7.80 1.44
CA LYS A 111 -7.02 7.89 2.86
C LYS A 111 -5.51 7.84 2.96
N ILE A 112 -4.94 8.86 3.61
CA ILE A 112 -3.51 8.92 3.84
C ILE A 112 -3.20 9.44 5.24
N CYS A 113 -2.09 8.97 5.82
CA CYS A 113 -1.60 9.43 7.09
C CYS A 113 -0.07 9.65 7.00
N ILE A 114 0.36 10.90 6.85
CA ILE A 114 1.79 11.31 6.81
C ILE A 114 2.18 12.12 8.06
N LYS A 115 1.28 12.23 9.04
CA LYS A 115 1.51 13.06 10.23
C LYS A 115 2.26 12.28 11.30
N ASP A 116 3.26 12.94 11.88
CA ASP A 116 4.02 12.42 13.03
C ASP A 116 3.15 12.20 14.28
N SER A 117 1.93 12.76 14.34
CA SER A 117 0.98 12.51 15.42
C SER A 117 0.36 11.10 15.41
N CYS A 118 0.48 10.36 14.31
CA CYS A 118 -0.06 9.01 14.22
C CYS A 118 0.88 7.99 14.85
N ILE A 119 0.43 7.33 15.92
CA ILE A 119 1.19 6.28 16.62
C ILE A 119 1.58 5.14 15.67
N MET A 120 0.68 4.71 14.78
CA MET A 120 0.98 3.64 13.82
C MET A 120 2.03 4.07 12.80
N TYR A 121 1.96 5.31 12.31
CA TYR A 121 2.99 5.85 11.41
C TYR A 121 4.36 5.90 12.11
N GLN A 122 4.41 6.35 13.37
CA GLN A 122 5.65 6.35 14.16
C GLN A 122 6.21 4.94 14.37
N ARG A 123 5.36 3.95 14.64
CA ARG A 123 5.76 2.54 14.73
C ARG A 123 6.32 2.04 13.41
N THR A 124 5.61 2.24 12.30
CA THR A 124 6.10 1.90 10.95
C THR A 124 7.45 2.54 10.67
N LYS A 125 7.65 3.80 11.05
CA LYS A 125 8.93 4.51 10.88
C LYS A 125 10.04 3.92 11.75
N ALA A 126 9.76 3.62 13.01
CA ALA A 126 10.72 2.99 13.93
C ALA A 126 11.11 1.58 13.50
N ASP A 127 10.19 0.86 12.87
CA ASP A 127 10.40 -0.47 12.29
C ASP A 127 11.01 -0.41 10.87
N GLU A 128 11.39 0.77 10.36
CA GLU A 128 11.88 0.97 8.98
C GLU A 128 10.93 0.39 7.91
N GLY A 129 9.62 0.40 8.18
CA GLY A 129 8.57 -0.16 7.34
C GLY A 129 8.61 -1.69 7.21
N LEU A 130 9.42 -2.37 8.02
CA LEU A 130 9.43 -3.81 8.16
C LEU A 130 8.45 -4.21 9.26
N LEU A 131 7.25 -4.65 8.87
CA LEU A 131 6.21 -4.99 9.85
C LEU A 131 6.70 -6.03 10.86
N GLY A 132 6.93 -5.62 12.10
CA GLY A 132 7.29 -6.50 13.20
C GLY A 132 6.06 -7.27 13.69
N TRP A 133 5.51 -8.18 12.89
CA TRP A 133 4.22 -8.86 13.10
C TRP A 133 3.97 -9.36 14.52
N TYR A 134 5.01 -9.83 15.23
CA TYR A 134 4.93 -10.29 16.62
C TYR A 134 4.64 -9.17 17.64
N ARG A 135 4.81 -7.89 17.25
CA ARG A 135 4.52 -6.69 18.03
C ARG A 135 3.17 -6.06 17.70
N TYR A 136 2.53 -6.49 16.60
CA TYR A 136 1.21 -5.99 16.21
C TYR A 136 0.15 -6.97 16.73
N GLU A 137 -0.55 -6.56 17.79
CA GLU A 137 -1.64 -7.33 18.40
C GLU A 137 -2.73 -7.69 17.39
N GLU A 138 -3.48 -8.75 17.67
CA GLU A 138 -4.48 -9.28 16.74
C GLU A 138 -5.53 -8.23 16.31
N GLY A 139 -5.87 -7.29 17.18
CA GLY A 139 -6.80 -6.20 16.86
C GLY A 139 -6.28 -5.23 15.79
N LEU A 140 -4.96 -5.09 15.63
CA LEU A 140 -4.36 -4.10 14.73
C LEU A 140 -4.38 -4.53 13.27
N TRP A 141 -4.14 -5.81 12.97
CA TRP A 141 -4.24 -6.32 11.60
C TRP A 141 -5.68 -6.48 11.15
N LYS A 142 -6.61 -6.72 12.09
CA LYS A 142 -8.05 -6.79 11.83
C LYS A 142 -8.67 -5.43 11.56
N ALA A 143 -8.26 -4.39 12.28
CA ALA A 143 -8.74 -3.03 12.03
C ALA A 143 -8.44 -2.54 10.60
N ASP A 144 -9.33 -1.77 9.99
CA ASP A 144 -9.07 -1.00 8.78
C ASP A 144 -9.87 0.31 8.80
N GLY A 145 -9.40 1.32 8.06
CA GLY A 145 -10.18 2.54 7.84
C GLY A 145 -11.36 2.31 6.89
N MET A 146 -11.38 1.18 6.18
CA MET A 146 -12.48 0.72 5.34
C MET A 146 -13.27 -0.34 6.08
N SER A 147 -14.57 -0.10 6.32
CA SER A 147 -15.43 -1.02 7.07
C SER A 147 -15.53 -2.40 6.43
N SER A 148 -15.48 -2.49 5.10
CA SER A 148 -15.50 -3.75 4.35
C SER A 148 -14.23 -4.60 4.52
N LEU A 149 -13.12 -3.98 4.94
CA LEU A 149 -11.81 -4.62 5.14
C LEU A 149 -11.42 -4.72 6.63
N ALA A 150 -12.33 -4.35 7.53
CA ALA A 150 -12.21 -4.57 8.96
C ALA A 150 -12.75 -5.97 9.32
N LEU A 151 -12.04 -6.71 10.17
CA LEU A 151 -12.35 -8.10 10.57
C LEU A 151 -12.64 -8.24 12.06
#